data_AF-A0ABD1QG57-F1
#
_entry.id   AF-A0ABD1QG57-F1
#
_cell.length_a   1.000
_cell.length_b   1.000
_cell.length_c   1.000
_cell.angle_alpha   90.00
_cell.angle_beta   90.00
_cell.angle_gamma   90.00
#
_symmetry.space_group_name_H-M   'P 1'
#
loop_
_entity.id
_entity.type
_entity.pdbx_description
1 polymer ?
#
loop_
_entity_poly.entity_id
_entity_poly.type
_entity_poly.pdbx_seq_one_letter_code
_entity_poly.pdbx_strand_id
1 'polypeptide(L)'
;MIQGQTVTPYKLNTVRPLVYAGDAEAPGTTTSATIGLCLSGTLSQEIVQGKIVLCLSGNSSNVEKGMEVKRAGGAGFILQNPADGIGVSVDAHVLPGTAIFSNDSATILDYIRTNKNPTAIIVPGRTVLGSKPSPFMTSFSSTGPNGLEPNILKPDITAPGLNILAAWSEATSPTKLFEDNRVVKYNINSGTSMSCPHVAAAAALIKAAHPDWSSAAIRSALMTTSTQSNNIGTPITDANGNPATPFHYGSGHFQPAKAMDPGLVYDSNYTDYLLFLCTYNTAKNVDPSFTCPKEFSSAE
;
A
#
# COMPACT_ATOMS: atom_id res chain seq x y z
N MET A 1 -8.80 10.95 22.38
CA MET A 1 -8.55 9.54 22.01
C MET A 1 -8.12 9.55 20.56
N ILE A 2 -6.96 8.97 20.24
CA ILE A 2 -6.44 8.92 18.88
C ILE A 2 -6.80 7.58 18.25
N GLN A 3 -7.25 7.59 17.00
CA GLN A 3 -7.65 6.39 16.31
C GLN A 3 -6.49 5.84 15.48
N GLY A 4 -5.89 4.74 15.96
CA GLY A 4 -4.89 4.01 15.21
C GLY A 4 -5.46 2.85 14.39
N GLN A 5 -4.65 2.30 13.50
CA GLN A 5 -4.92 1.09 12.72
C GLN A 5 -3.84 0.04 13.02
N THR A 6 -4.24 -1.22 13.15
CA THR A 6 -3.31 -2.31 13.43
C THR A 6 -3.85 -3.67 12.99
N VAL A 7 -2.94 -4.57 12.66
CA VAL A 7 -3.17 -6.02 12.50
C VAL A 7 -2.36 -6.83 13.50
N THR A 8 -1.78 -6.15 14.48
CA THR A 8 -0.93 -6.77 15.50
C THR A 8 -1.79 -7.47 16.56
N PRO A 9 -1.56 -8.77 16.85
CA PRO A 9 -2.41 -9.52 17.78
C PRO A 9 -2.09 -9.27 19.26
N TYR A 10 -0.98 -8.59 19.57
CA TYR A 10 -0.52 -8.37 20.94
C TYR A 10 -1.34 -7.30 21.65
N LYS A 11 -1.66 -7.56 22.91
CA LYS A 11 -2.45 -6.66 23.77
C LYS A 11 -1.55 -5.97 24.79
N LEU A 12 -1.86 -4.72 25.08
CA LEU A 12 -1.31 -4.00 26.22
C LEU A 12 -2.38 -3.91 27.32
N ASN A 13 -2.16 -4.58 28.44
CA ASN A 13 -3.19 -4.74 29.49
C ASN A 13 -3.20 -3.60 30.51
N THR A 14 -2.23 -2.69 30.47
CA THR A 14 -2.03 -1.64 31.48
C THR A 14 -1.46 -0.39 30.84
N VAL A 15 -1.78 0.77 31.41
CA VAL A 15 -1.15 2.05 31.04
C VAL A 15 0.35 1.98 31.23
N ARG A 16 1.11 2.56 30.29
CA ARG A 16 2.57 2.64 30.30
C ARG A 16 3.05 4.07 30.08
N PRO A 17 4.24 4.44 30.55
CA PRO A 17 4.88 5.69 30.14
C PRO A 17 5.04 5.74 28.62
N LEU A 18 4.87 6.92 28.06
CA LEU A 18 4.99 7.18 26.63
C LEU A 18 6.26 8.01 26.38
N VAL A 19 6.99 7.71 25.31
CA VAL A 19 8.18 8.47 24.94
C VAL A 19 8.27 8.65 23.43
N TYR A 20 8.78 9.80 23.00
CA TYR A 20 9.16 10.02 21.61
C TYR A 20 10.54 9.39 21.37
N ALA A 21 10.67 8.64 20.28
CA ALA A 21 11.90 7.94 19.95
C ALA A 21 13.12 8.86 19.90
N GLY A 22 12.98 10.08 19.38
CA GLY A 22 14.08 11.05 19.27
C GLY A 22 14.62 11.54 20.62
N ASP A 23 13.85 11.39 21.70
CA ASP A 23 14.26 11.71 23.07
C ASP A 23 14.79 10.47 23.83
N ALA A 24 14.81 9.31 23.18
CA ALA A 24 15.11 8.01 23.77
C ALA A 24 16.23 7.25 23.04
N GLU A 25 17.05 7.97 22.27
CA GLU A 25 18.11 7.39 21.46
C GLU A 25 19.37 7.11 22.28
N ALA A 26 20.14 6.11 21.88
CA ALA A 26 21.46 5.86 22.42
C ALA A 26 22.43 6.94 21.92
N PRO A 27 23.26 7.55 22.79
CA PRO A 27 24.16 8.63 22.40
C PRO A 27 25.07 8.26 21.22
N GLY A 28 25.11 9.13 20.20
CA GLY A 28 25.98 8.98 19.03
C GLY A 28 25.54 7.96 17.99
N THR A 29 24.32 7.40 18.10
CA THR A 29 23.81 6.38 17.15
C THR A 29 22.95 6.95 16.02
N THR A 30 22.56 8.22 16.11
CA THR A 30 21.66 8.90 15.17
C THR A 30 22.21 10.24 14.69
N THR A 31 21.58 10.76 13.64
CA THR A 31 21.86 12.04 13.00
C THR A 31 20.58 12.85 12.88
N SER A 32 20.68 14.11 12.48
CA SER A 32 19.51 14.95 12.19
C SER A 32 18.56 14.35 11.13
N ALA A 33 19.06 13.47 10.26
CA ALA A 33 18.26 12.79 9.23
C ALA A 33 17.64 11.46 9.71
N THR A 34 18.04 10.95 10.88
CA THR A 34 17.62 9.62 11.38
C THR A 34 16.96 9.66 12.76
N ILE A 35 16.91 10.83 13.39
CA ILE A 35 16.28 11.04 14.69
C ILE A 35 14.80 10.63 14.67
N GLY A 36 14.38 9.90 15.71
CA GLY A 36 13.01 9.45 15.89
C GLY A 36 12.57 8.31 14.98
N LEU A 37 13.45 7.79 14.12
CA LEU A 37 13.10 6.74 13.17
C LEU A 37 13.10 5.33 13.79
N CYS A 38 13.65 5.13 15.00
CA CYS A 38 13.78 3.79 15.61
C CYS A 38 14.53 2.80 14.70
N LEU A 39 15.69 3.20 14.17
CA LEU A 39 16.52 2.31 13.36
C LEU A 39 17.19 1.27 14.25
N SER A 40 17.59 0.14 13.66
CA SER A 40 18.22 -0.95 14.42
C SER A 40 19.44 -0.45 15.21
N GLY A 41 19.43 -0.72 16.52
CA GLY A 41 20.50 -0.35 17.45
C GLY A 41 20.49 1.11 17.92
N THR A 42 19.52 1.94 17.53
CA THR A 42 19.54 3.37 17.88
C THR A 42 18.81 3.72 19.17
N LEU A 43 17.97 2.85 19.73
CA LEU A 43 17.24 3.15 20.96
C LEU A 43 18.02 2.78 22.23
N SER A 44 17.98 3.66 23.23
CA SER A 44 18.57 3.41 24.54
C SER A 44 17.67 2.47 25.35
N GLN A 45 18.19 1.31 25.75
CA GLN A 45 17.46 0.36 26.57
C GLN A 45 17.06 0.97 27.93
N GLU A 46 17.95 1.75 28.55
CA GLU A 46 17.69 2.40 29.83
C GLU A 46 16.48 3.35 29.78
N ILE A 47 16.35 4.09 28.68
CA ILE A 47 15.26 5.06 28.51
C ILE A 47 13.97 4.36 28.07
N VAL A 48 14.04 3.33 27.22
CA VAL A 48 12.89 2.72 26.55
C VAL A 48 12.24 1.59 27.37
N GLN A 49 12.96 0.95 28.27
CA GLN A 49 12.48 -0.20 29.04
C GLN A 49 11.09 0.04 29.65
N GLY A 50 10.11 -0.79 29.25
CA GLY A 50 8.74 -0.75 29.76
C GLY A 50 7.85 0.38 29.21
N LYS A 51 8.32 1.19 28.26
CA LYS A 51 7.56 2.34 27.70
C LYS A 51 6.90 2.03 26.36
N ILE A 52 5.88 2.80 26.01
CA ILE A 52 5.37 2.88 24.65
C ILE A 52 6.22 3.90 23.90
N VAL A 53 6.69 3.55 22.70
CA VAL A 53 7.56 4.42 21.90
C VAL A 53 6.81 4.90 20.66
N LEU A 54 6.77 6.22 20.45
CA LEU A 54 6.35 6.84 19.19
C LEU A 54 7.56 6.93 18.25
N CYS A 55 7.50 6.22 17.13
CA CYS A 55 8.50 6.21 16.06
C CYS A 55 7.94 6.87 14.79
N LEU A 56 8.80 7.57 14.07
CA LEU A 56 8.48 8.18 12.78
C LEU A 56 8.82 7.21 11.63
N SER A 57 8.07 7.32 10.53
CA SER A 57 8.35 6.55 9.32
C SER A 57 9.60 7.03 8.58
N GLY A 58 10.27 6.14 7.85
CA GLY A 58 11.44 6.46 7.02
C GLY A 58 12.63 5.50 7.21
N ASN A 59 13.55 5.47 6.24
CA ASN A 59 14.86 4.78 6.18
C ASN A 59 14.93 3.27 6.49
N SER A 60 13.87 2.63 7.00
CA SER A 60 13.79 1.19 7.27
C SER A 60 12.35 0.72 7.17
N SER A 61 12.13 -0.59 7.14
CA SER A 61 10.79 -1.14 7.16
C SER A 61 10.12 -0.87 8.52
N ASN A 62 8.80 -0.71 8.50
CA ASN A 62 8.00 -0.48 9.70
C ASN A 62 8.15 -1.60 10.75
N VAL A 63 8.32 -2.83 10.28
CA VAL A 63 8.49 -4.01 11.14
C VAL A 63 9.83 -4.02 11.86
N GLU A 64 10.92 -3.55 11.22
CA GLU A 64 12.24 -3.40 11.86
C GLU A 64 12.20 -2.36 12.98
N LYS A 65 11.46 -1.26 12.81
CA LYS A 65 11.27 -0.25 13.87
C LYS A 65 10.57 -0.84 15.09
N GLY A 66 9.55 -1.66 14.86
CA GLY A 66 8.89 -2.40 15.94
C GLY A 66 9.84 -3.40 16.62
N MET A 67 10.70 -4.08 15.85
CA MET A 67 11.74 -4.95 16.40
C MET A 67 12.75 -4.19 17.25
N GLU A 68 13.17 -2.99 16.83
CA GLU A 68 14.08 -2.15 17.59
C GLU A 68 13.49 -1.73 18.94
N VAL A 69 12.21 -1.32 18.95
CA VAL A 69 11.52 -1.01 20.21
C VAL A 69 11.45 -2.22 21.12
N LYS A 70 11.18 -3.41 20.56
CA LYS A 70 11.22 -4.66 21.34
C LYS A 70 12.63 -4.96 21.89
N ARG A 71 13.68 -4.78 21.08
CA ARG A 71 15.08 -4.98 21.48
C ARG A 71 15.46 -4.07 22.65
N ALA A 72 15.05 -2.81 22.61
CA ALA A 72 15.28 -1.84 23.68
C ALA A 72 14.35 -2.02 24.90
N GLY A 73 13.55 -3.09 24.95
CA GLY A 73 12.70 -3.42 26.10
C GLY A 73 11.36 -2.67 26.15
N GLY A 74 10.92 -2.06 25.05
CA GLY A 74 9.67 -1.32 24.96
C GLY A 74 8.44 -2.21 25.16
N ALA A 75 7.41 -1.63 25.81
CA ALA A 75 6.13 -2.29 26.07
C ALA A 75 5.11 -2.10 24.94
N GLY A 76 5.29 -1.10 24.07
CA GLY A 76 4.42 -0.86 22.94
C GLY A 76 5.02 0.07 21.90
N PHE A 77 4.42 0.09 20.73
CA PHE A 77 4.93 0.75 19.54
C PHE A 77 3.82 1.57 18.86
N ILE A 78 4.10 2.84 18.59
CA ILE A 78 3.24 3.71 17.79
C ILE A 78 4.05 4.17 16.59
N LEU A 79 3.56 3.89 15.39
CA LEU A 79 4.18 4.32 14.15
C LEU A 79 3.40 5.47 13.54
N GLN A 80 4.05 6.61 13.34
CA GLN A 80 3.53 7.65 12.46
C GLN A 80 3.59 7.15 11.00
N ASN A 81 2.46 7.16 10.30
CA ASN A 81 2.39 7.06 8.84
C ASN A 81 2.69 8.43 8.21
N PRO A 82 3.54 8.53 7.16
CA PRO A 82 3.95 9.83 6.61
C PRO A 82 2.84 10.56 5.85
N ALA A 83 1.77 9.85 5.44
CA ALA A 83 0.60 10.47 4.82
C ALA A 83 -0.45 10.80 5.89
N ASP A 84 -0.94 12.04 5.87
CA ASP A 84 -2.26 12.38 6.39
C ASP A 84 -3.28 11.70 5.47
N GLY A 85 -4.37 11.11 5.98
CA GLY A 85 -5.23 10.45 5.02
C GLY A 85 -6.39 9.59 5.46
N ILE A 86 -6.86 8.82 4.48
CA ILE A 86 -8.08 7.99 4.58
C ILE A 86 -7.76 6.60 5.14
N GLY A 87 -6.56 6.06 4.89
CA GLY A 87 -6.16 4.76 5.44
C GLY A 87 -4.66 4.57 5.52
N VAL A 88 -4.25 3.64 6.39
CA VAL A 88 -2.85 3.38 6.74
C VAL A 88 -2.51 1.94 6.37
N SER A 89 -1.35 1.73 5.74
CA SER A 89 -0.80 0.38 5.61
C SER A 89 -0.34 -0.07 6.98
N VAL A 90 -0.83 -1.22 7.43
CA VAL A 90 -0.51 -1.75 8.76
C VAL A 90 0.32 -3.01 8.65
N ASP A 91 1.23 -3.15 9.59
CA ASP A 91 2.12 -4.30 9.69
C ASP A 91 1.85 -5.09 10.96
N ALA A 92 2.10 -6.41 10.90
CA ALA A 92 1.98 -7.29 12.05
C ALA A 92 3.23 -7.18 12.92
N HIS A 93 3.32 -6.16 13.78
CA HIS A 93 4.46 -5.95 14.67
C HIS A 93 4.64 -7.06 15.71
N VAL A 94 5.80 -7.09 16.36
CA VAL A 94 6.24 -8.12 17.32
C VAL A 94 5.94 -7.81 18.80
N LEU A 95 5.29 -6.67 19.06
CA LEU A 95 4.85 -6.15 20.35
C LEU A 95 3.54 -5.36 20.13
N PRO A 96 2.74 -5.01 21.16
CA PRO A 96 1.55 -4.19 20.99
C PRO A 96 1.85 -2.95 20.16
N GLY A 97 1.21 -2.83 19.00
CA GLY A 97 1.61 -1.90 17.96
C GLY A 97 0.40 -1.25 17.28
N THR A 98 0.50 0.02 16.94
CA THR A 98 -0.49 0.71 16.10
C THR A 98 0.17 1.72 15.19
N ALA A 99 -0.34 1.84 13.97
CA ALA A 99 -0.01 2.94 13.09
C ALA A 99 -1.06 4.06 13.25
N ILE A 100 -0.65 5.31 13.09
CA ILE A 100 -1.49 6.51 13.19
C ILE A 100 -1.21 7.45 12.02
N PHE A 101 -2.10 8.40 11.77
CA PHE A 101 -1.89 9.44 10.78
C PHE A 101 -0.88 10.51 11.25
N SER A 102 -0.37 11.32 10.32
CA SER A 102 0.66 12.32 10.64
C SER A 102 0.13 13.42 11.58
N ASN A 103 -1.08 13.93 11.35
CA ASN A 103 -1.78 14.87 12.24
C ASN A 103 -1.96 14.35 13.69
N ASP A 104 -2.29 13.07 13.83
CA ASP A 104 -2.40 12.41 15.13
C ASP A 104 -1.03 12.33 15.81
N SER A 105 0.03 12.06 15.05
CA SER A 105 1.39 12.02 15.60
C SER A 105 1.84 13.38 16.15
N ALA A 106 1.48 14.48 15.50
CA ALA A 106 1.76 15.83 15.97
C ALA A 106 1.06 16.10 17.31
N THR A 107 -0.18 15.65 17.45
CA THR A 107 -0.95 15.72 18.70
C THR A 107 -0.28 14.93 19.82
N ILE A 108 0.24 13.72 19.53
CA ILE A 108 0.97 12.91 20.51
C ILE A 108 2.29 13.56 20.91
N LEU A 109 3.04 14.10 19.95
CA LEU A 109 4.31 14.79 20.22
C LEU A 109 4.10 16.01 21.13
N ASP A 110 3.07 16.80 20.87
CA ASP A 110 2.71 17.93 21.73
C ASP A 110 2.35 17.48 23.15
N TYR A 111 1.56 16.40 23.28
CA TYR A 111 1.24 15.79 24.57
C TYR A 111 2.49 15.31 25.33
N ILE A 112 3.45 14.68 24.65
CA ILE A 112 4.71 14.22 25.25
C ILE A 112 5.53 15.41 25.76
N ARG A 113 5.59 16.51 25.00
CA ARG A 113 6.40 17.69 25.35
C ARG A 113 5.80 18.53 26.48
N THR A 114 4.48 18.62 26.55
CA THR A 114 3.77 19.48 27.50
C THR A 114 3.47 18.78 28.82
N ASN A 115 3.41 17.45 28.85
CA ASN A 115 3.17 16.67 30.06
C ASN A 115 4.49 16.20 30.67
N LYS A 116 4.68 16.37 31.99
CA LYS A 116 5.89 15.91 32.69
C LYS A 116 6.02 14.39 32.76
N ASN A 117 4.89 13.67 32.77
CA ASN A 117 4.83 12.21 32.88
C ASN A 117 3.80 11.65 31.88
N PRO A 118 4.07 11.75 30.56
CA PRO A 118 3.14 11.30 29.55
C PRO A 118 2.95 9.79 29.63
N THR A 119 1.70 9.34 29.56
CA THR A 119 1.34 7.92 29.61
C THR A 119 0.30 7.60 28.55
N ALA A 120 0.25 6.34 28.11
CA ALA A 120 -0.73 5.88 27.13
C ALA A 120 -1.07 4.40 27.33
N ILE A 121 -2.14 3.97 26.67
CA ILE A 121 -2.49 2.56 26.51
C ILE A 121 -2.91 2.33 25.06
N ILE A 122 -2.44 1.23 24.46
CA ILE A 122 -2.89 0.77 23.14
C ILE A 122 -4.01 -0.25 23.40
N VAL A 123 -5.25 0.17 23.15
CA VAL A 123 -6.42 -0.69 23.33
C VAL A 123 -6.48 -1.76 22.23
N PRO A 124 -7.09 -2.94 22.49
CA PRO A 124 -7.26 -3.97 21.48
C PRO A 124 -7.99 -3.45 20.23
N GLY A 125 -7.48 -3.79 19.05
CA GLY A 125 -8.13 -3.47 17.78
C GLY A 125 -9.47 -4.17 17.61
N ARG A 126 -10.36 -3.56 16.83
CA ARG A 126 -11.61 -4.15 16.35
C ARG A 126 -11.70 -4.02 14.84
N THR A 127 -12.35 -4.99 14.18
CA THR A 127 -12.66 -4.87 12.76
C THR A 127 -13.75 -3.81 12.57
N VAL A 128 -13.49 -2.84 11.70
CA VAL A 128 -14.46 -1.84 11.28
C VAL A 128 -14.84 -2.14 9.84
N LEU A 129 -16.14 -2.33 9.60
CA LEU A 129 -16.70 -2.59 8.28
C LEU A 129 -17.36 -1.32 7.73
N GLY A 130 -17.45 -1.23 6.40
CA GLY A 130 -18.10 -0.09 5.74
C GLY A 130 -17.30 1.20 5.81
N SER A 131 -15.96 1.11 5.76
CA SER A 131 -15.07 2.27 5.73
C SER A 131 -15.43 3.25 4.61
N LYS A 132 -15.45 4.54 4.94
CA LYS A 132 -15.78 5.63 4.03
C LYS A 132 -14.74 6.75 4.17
N PRO A 133 -14.29 7.36 3.06
CA PRO A 133 -14.54 6.96 1.67
C PRO A 133 -13.79 5.67 1.27
N SER A 134 -14.35 4.88 0.35
CA SER A 134 -13.69 3.73 -0.28
C SER A 134 -14.26 3.45 -1.68
N PRO A 135 -13.43 3.17 -2.69
CA PRO A 135 -11.97 3.17 -2.68
C PRO A 135 -11.35 4.58 -2.63
N PHE A 136 -10.07 4.61 -2.31
CA PHE A 136 -9.15 5.74 -2.47
C PHE A 136 -7.79 5.17 -2.90
N MET A 137 -6.90 6.00 -3.43
CA MET A 137 -5.58 5.58 -3.85
C MET A 137 -4.59 5.59 -2.69
N THR A 138 -3.85 4.50 -2.52
CA THR A 138 -2.84 4.38 -1.46
C THR A 138 -1.59 5.19 -1.81
N SER A 139 -0.89 5.70 -0.79
CA SER A 139 0.31 6.53 -0.96
C SER A 139 1.49 5.76 -1.57
N PHE A 140 1.51 4.44 -1.45
CA PHE A 140 2.54 3.58 -2.03
C PHE A 140 2.25 3.19 -3.50
N SER A 141 1.05 3.47 -4.02
CA SER A 141 0.73 3.10 -5.40
C SER A 141 1.49 4.00 -6.35
N SER A 142 2.31 3.41 -7.23
CA SER A 142 3.01 4.16 -8.27
C SER A 142 2.03 4.86 -9.20
N THR A 143 2.38 6.08 -9.60
CA THR A 143 1.59 6.92 -10.49
C THR A 143 2.23 7.02 -11.86
N GLY A 144 1.44 7.29 -12.89
CA GLY A 144 1.95 7.73 -14.19
C GLY A 144 2.57 9.14 -14.15
N PRO A 145 2.95 9.69 -15.32
CA PRO A 145 2.73 9.14 -16.65
C PRO A 145 3.62 7.93 -16.97
N ASN A 146 3.32 7.24 -18.07
CA ASN A 146 4.19 6.21 -18.61
C ASN A 146 5.47 6.85 -19.16
N GLY A 147 6.60 6.60 -18.51
CA GLY A 147 7.89 7.17 -18.89
C GLY A 147 8.48 6.63 -20.20
N LEU A 148 7.99 5.48 -20.70
CA LEU A 148 8.45 4.88 -21.95
C LEU A 148 7.65 5.37 -23.17
N GLU A 149 6.33 5.45 -23.01
CA GLU A 149 5.40 5.93 -24.04
C GLU A 149 4.35 6.83 -23.37
N PRO A 150 4.59 8.15 -23.33
CA PRO A 150 3.69 9.11 -22.70
C PRO A 150 2.28 9.14 -23.31
N ASN A 151 2.11 8.70 -24.55
CA ASN A 151 0.79 8.65 -25.21
C ASN A 151 -0.08 7.47 -24.72
N ILE A 152 0.50 6.50 -24.01
CA ILE A 152 -0.23 5.39 -23.40
C ILE A 152 -0.34 5.62 -21.89
N LEU A 153 -1.54 5.99 -21.45
CA LEU A 153 -1.86 6.21 -20.04
C LEU A 153 -1.50 4.99 -19.17
N LYS A 154 -0.85 5.24 -18.02
CA LYS A 154 -0.66 4.26 -16.94
C LYS A 154 -0.94 4.88 -15.57
N PRO A 155 -1.43 4.09 -14.59
CA PRO A 155 -1.83 2.67 -14.71
C PRO A 155 -3.12 2.47 -15.53
N ASP A 156 -3.53 1.23 -15.79
CA ASP A 156 -4.75 0.94 -16.57
C ASP A 156 -6.02 0.96 -15.71
N ILE A 157 -5.93 0.45 -14.48
CA ILE A 157 -7.09 0.18 -13.61
C ILE A 157 -6.64 0.10 -12.15
N THR A 158 -7.57 0.28 -11.20
CA THR A 158 -7.30 0.08 -9.77
C THR A 158 -8.18 -1.00 -9.14
N ALA A 159 -7.65 -1.68 -8.13
CA ALA A 159 -8.30 -2.78 -7.41
C ALA A 159 -7.81 -2.84 -5.95
N PRO A 160 -8.51 -3.55 -5.03
CA PRO A 160 -8.14 -3.61 -3.61
C PRO A 160 -6.72 -4.15 -3.38
N GLY A 161 -5.88 -3.37 -2.71
CA GLY A 161 -4.49 -3.74 -2.39
C GLY A 161 -4.00 -3.22 -1.04
N LEU A 162 -4.88 -2.65 -0.22
CA LEU A 162 -4.56 -2.16 1.12
C LEU A 162 -5.07 -3.14 2.16
N ASN A 163 -4.19 -3.63 3.03
CA ASN A 163 -4.51 -4.49 4.17
C ASN A 163 -5.34 -5.73 3.76
N ILE A 164 -4.87 -6.44 2.73
CA ILE A 164 -5.50 -7.65 2.20
C ILE A 164 -5.07 -8.86 3.02
N LEU A 165 -6.03 -9.61 3.55
CA LEU A 165 -5.82 -10.91 4.19
C LEU A 165 -5.69 -12.00 3.12
N ALA A 166 -4.58 -12.74 3.14
CA ALA A 166 -4.35 -13.86 2.24
C ALA A 166 -3.58 -14.99 2.93
N ALA A 167 -3.54 -16.16 2.28
CA ALA A 167 -2.76 -17.30 2.75
C ALA A 167 -1.26 -16.95 2.84
N TRP A 168 -0.58 -17.57 3.78
CA TRP A 168 0.86 -17.39 4.02
C TRP A 168 1.53 -18.76 4.10
N SER A 169 2.75 -18.87 3.58
CA SER A 169 3.38 -20.17 3.33
C SER A 169 3.83 -20.93 4.59
N GLU A 170 3.71 -20.33 5.77
CA GLU A 170 4.27 -20.84 7.04
C GLU A 170 5.81 -20.98 7.06
N ALA A 171 6.49 -20.82 5.91
CA ALA A 171 7.95 -20.90 5.78
C ALA A 171 8.68 -19.62 6.20
N THR A 172 7.95 -18.51 6.33
CA THR A 172 8.49 -17.22 6.78
C THR A 172 7.54 -16.57 7.76
N SER A 173 8.07 -15.76 8.65
CA SER A 173 7.27 -15.01 9.61
C SER A 173 6.46 -13.90 8.96
N PRO A 174 5.41 -13.37 9.64
CA PRO A 174 4.60 -12.28 9.11
C PRO A 174 5.41 -11.04 8.74
N THR A 175 6.52 -10.80 9.45
CA THR A 175 7.42 -9.67 9.23
C THR A 175 8.56 -9.98 8.28
N LYS A 176 8.83 -11.27 8.00
CA LYS A 176 9.99 -11.78 7.27
C LYS A 176 11.34 -11.46 7.92
N LEU A 177 11.35 -11.00 9.18
CA LEU A 177 12.57 -10.76 9.93
C LEU A 177 13.06 -12.07 10.57
N PHE A 178 14.37 -12.22 10.64
CA PHE A 178 15.02 -13.43 11.16
C PHE A 178 14.70 -13.69 12.63
N GLU A 179 14.54 -12.63 13.42
CA GLU A 179 14.25 -12.67 14.85
C GLU A 179 12.76 -12.93 15.16
N ASP A 180 11.88 -12.81 14.16
CA ASP A 180 10.47 -13.09 14.30
C ASP A 180 10.21 -14.57 13.99
N ASN A 181 10.03 -15.37 15.03
CA ASN A 181 9.79 -16.82 14.91
C ASN A 181 8.30 -17.19 14.78
N ARG A 182 7.40 -16.22 14.54
CA ARG A 182 5.97 -16.52 14.38
C ARG A 182 5.72 -17.30 13.09
N VAL A 183 4.83 -18.27 13.17
CA VAL A 183 4.30 -19.02 12.03
C VAL A 183 2.79 -18.76 11.93
N VAL A 184 2.31 -18.35 10.76
CA VAL A 184 0.90 -18.05 10.52
C VAL A 184 0.44 -18.65 9.19
N LYS A 185 -0.82 -19.08 9.15
CA LYS A 185 -1.47 -19.59 7.93
C LYS A 185 -2.01 -18.48 7.03
N TYR A 186 -2.25 -17.31 7.61
CA TYR A 186 -2.76 -16.13 6.94
C TYR A 186 -2.03 -14.89 7.45
N ASN A 187 -1.81 -13.95 6.55
CA ASN A 187 -1.20 -12.67 6.88
C ASN A 187 -1.97 -11.52 6.19
N ILE A 188 -1.87 -10.32 6.76
CA ILE A 188 -2.42 -9.11 6.17
C ILE A 188 -1.27 -8.31 5.58
N ASN A 189 -1.38 -7.97 4.30
CA ASN A 189 -0.32 -7.25 3.59
C ASN A 189 -0.91 -6.23 2.61
N SER A 190 -0.08 -5.28 2.20
CA SER A 190 -0.45 -4.17 1.32
C SER A 190 0.51 -4.07 0.15
N GLY A 191 -0.01 -3.69 -1.01
CA GLY A 191 0.79 -3.47 -2.20
C GLY A 191 -0.03 -3.60 -3.47
N THR A 192 0.48 -3.03 -4.57
CA THR A 192 -0.06 -3.30 -5.91
C THR A 192 0.06 -4.79 -6.27
N SER A 193 1.03 -5.51 -5.68
CA SER A 193 1.12 -6.98 -5.71
C SER A 193 -0.11 -7.68 -5.14
N MET A 194 -0.87 -7.04 -4.25
CA MET A 194 -2.14 -7.57 -3.71
C MET A 194 -3.34 -7.14 -4.56
N SER A 195 -3.28 -5.99 -5.24
CA SER A 195 -4.28 -5.58 -6.24
C SER A 195 -4.25 -6.46 -7.49
N CYS A 196 -3.05 -6.79 -7.98
CA CYS A 196 -2.84 -7.59 -9.20
C CYS A 196 -3.65 -8.90 -9.24
N PRO A 197 -3.60 -9.79 -8.23
CA PRO A 197 -4.34 -11.06 -8.26
C PRO A 197 -5.86 -10.88 -8.28
N HIS A 198 -6.41 -9.77 -7.75
CA HIS A 198 -7.85 -9.49 -7.87
C HIS A 198 -8.24 -9.23 -9.32
N VAL A 199 -7.46 -8.42 -10.04
CA VAL A 199 -7.69 -8.14 -11.46
C VAL A 199 -7.44 -9.39 -12.31
N ALA A 200 -6.40 -10.16 -12.01
CA ALA A 200 -6.10 -11.41 -12.70
C ALA A 200 -7.23 -12.45 -12.53
N ALA A 201 -7.80 -12.57 -11.34
CA ALA A 201 -8.95 -13.43 -11.08
C ALA A 201 -10.19 -12.97 -11.88
N ALA A 202 -10.48 -11.66 -11.89
CA ALA A 202 -11.57 -11.12 -12.70
C ALA A 202 -11.36 -11.38 -14.19
N ALA A 203 -10.15 -11.17 -14.72
CA ALA A 203 -9.80 -11.46 -16.10
C ALA A 203 -9.97 -12.96 -16.44
N ALA A 204 -9.57 -13.85 -15.54
CA ALA A 204 -9.74 -15.30 -15.72
C ALA A 204 -11.23 -15.71 -15.76
N LEU A 205 -12.06 -15.13 -14.88
CA LEU A 205 -13.51 -15.37 -14.89
C LEU A 205 -14.17 -14.85 -16.17
N ILE A 206 -13.79 -13.66 -16.63
CA ILE A 206 -14.26 -13.11 -17.91
C ILE A 206 -13.84 -14.03 -19.06
N LYS A 207 -12.58 -14.49 -19.10
CA LYS A 207 -12.10 -15.43 -20.13
C LYS A 207 -12.85 -16.76 -20.11
N ALA A 208 -13.23 -17.25 -18.93
CA ALA A 208 -14.00 -18.48 -18.80
C ALA A 208 -15.42 -18.33 -19.35
N ALA A 209 -16.05 -17.16 -19.17
CA ALA A 209 -17.39 -16.88 -19.72
C ALA A 209 -17.36 -16.46 -21.19
N HIS A 210 -16.26 -15.87 -21.66
CA HIS A 210 -16.04 -15.44 -23.03
C HIS A 210 -14.75 -16.08 -23.61
N PRO A 211 -14.77 -17.39 -23.93
CA PRO A 211 -13.58 -18.13 -24.33
C PRO A 211 -12.90 -17.59 -25.59
N ASP A 212 -13.64 -16.93 -26.47
CA ASP A 212 -13.13 -16.41 -27.74
C ASP A 212 -12.56 -14.98 -27.64
N TRP A 213 -12.74 -14.30 -26.51
CA TRP A 213 -12.23 -12.94 -26.34
C TRP A 213 -10.71 -12.91 -26.27
N SER A 214 -10.12 -11.93 -26.95
CA SER A 214 -8.70 -11.64 -26.84
C SER A 214 -8.34 -11.11 -25.44
N SER A 215 -7.04 -11.07 -25.12
CA SER A 215 -6.57 -10.40 -23.91
C SER A 215 -6.86 -8.89 -23.92
N ALA A 216 -6.85 -8.25 -25.09
CA ALA A 216 -7.17 -6.84 -25.25
C ALA A 216 -8.67 -6.56 -25.01
N ALA A 217 -9.55 -7.42 -25.51
CA ALA A 217 -10.99 -7.35 -25.26
C ALA A 217 -11.30 -7.49 -23.75
N ILE A 218 -10.66 -8.43 -23.05
CA ILE A 218 -10.82 -8.59 -21.59
C ILE A 218 -10.30 -7.37 -20.82
N ARG A 219 -9.12 -6.86 -21.19
CA ARG A 219 -8.57 -5.62 -20.61
C ARG A 219 -9.53 -4.45 -20.85
N SER A 220 -10.07 -4.33 -22.06
CA SER A 220 -11.02 -3.29 -22.43
C SER A 220 -12.28 -3.37 -21.59
N ALA A 221 -12.89 -4.55 -21.47
CA ALA A 221 -14.09 -4.77 -20.66
C ALA A 221 -13.90 -4.37 -19.20
N LEU A 222 -12.75 -4.72 -18.60
CA LEU A 222 -12.41 -4.32 -17.22
C LEU A 222 -12.26 -2.80 -17.08
N MET A 223 -11.61 -2.16 -18.05
CA MET A 223 -11.34 -0.72 -18.04
C MET A 223 -12.61 0.10 -18.27
N THR A 224 -13.39 -0.18 -19.32
CA THR A 224 -14.54 0.62 -19.74
C THR A 224 -15.73 0.52 -18.80
N THR A 225 -15.80 -0.53 -17.97
CA THR A 225 -16.88 -0.76 -16.99
C THR A 225 -16.51 -0.33 -15.56
N SER A 226 -15.28 0.12 -15.35
CA SER A 226 -14.79 0.59 -14.04
C SER A 226 -15.52 1.85 -13.56
N THR A 227 -15.42 2.15 -12.26
CA THR A 227 -16.00 3.36 -11.67
C THR A 227 -14.93 4.32 -11.16
N GLN A 228 -15.15 5.62 -11.35
CA GLN A 228 -14.29 6.69 -10.85
C GLN A 228 -14.81 7.29 -9.55
N SER A 229 -15.85 6.70 -8.95
CA SER A 229 -16.48 7.16 -7.73
C SER A 229 -16.24 6.19 -6.58
N ASN A 230 -16.18 6.74 -5.37
CA ASN A 230 -16.17 5.98 -4.13
C ASN A 230 -17.59 5.67 -3.64
N ASN A 231 -17.68 4.95 -2.53
CA ASN A 231 -18.90 4.49 -1.88
C ASN A 231 -19.72 5.60 -1.19
N ILE A 232 -19.29 6.86 -1.26
CA ILE A 232 -20.09 8.03 -0.87
C ILE A 232 -20.52 8.87 -2.08
N GLY A 233 -20.27 8.39 -3.31
CA GLY A 233 -20.70 9.04 -4.54
C GLY A 233 -19.80 10.19 -4.99
N THR A 234 -18.62 10.38 -4.37
CA THR A 234 -17.65 11.39 -4.78
C THR A 234 -16.51 10.77 -5.59
N PRO A 235 -15.75 11.56 -6.38
CA PRO A 235 -14.59 11.05 -7.12
C PRO A 235 -13.57 10.36 -6.21
N ILE A 236 -12.84 9.38 -6.75
CA ILE A 236 -11.72 8.74 -6.07
C ILE A 236 -10.66 9.81 -5.74
N THR A 237 -10.10 9.74 -4.53
CA THR A 237 -9.06 10.63 -4.03
C THR A 237 -7.72 9.92 -3.89
N ASP A 238 -6.64 10.69 -3.75
CA ASP A 238 -5.35 10.20 -3.26
C ASP A 238 -5.41 9.86 -1.77
N ALA A 239 -4.28 9.43 -1.21
CA ALA A 239 -4.19 9.05 0.19
C ALA A 239 -4.49 10.24 1.13
N ASN A 240 -4.16 11.46 0.71
CA ASN A 240 -4.35 12.70 1.47
C ASN A 240 -5.76 13.29 1.32
N GLY A 241 -6.63 12.66 0.51
CA GLY A 241 -7.98 13.16 0.23
C GLY A 241 -8.05 14.19 -0.89
N ASN A 242 -6.96 14.45 -1.62
CA ASN A 242 -6.99 15.30 -2.81
C ASN A 242 -7.62 14.54 -3.98
N PRO A 243 -8.21 15.23 -4.98
CA PRO A 243 -8.73 14.57 -6.17
C PRO A 243 -7.67 13.71 -6.88
N ALA A 244 -7.96 12.42 -7.09
CA ALA A 244 -7.10 11.57 -7.88
C ALA A 244 -7.39 11.73 -9.37
N THR A 245 -6.38 11.46 -10.19
CA THR A 245 -6.42 11.57 -11.64
C THR A 245 -6.28 10.18 -12.29
N PRO A 246 -6.49 10.06 -13.62
CA PRO A 246 -6.22 8.81 -14.34
C PRO A 246 -4.77 8.32 -14.23
N PHE A 247 -3.79 9.20 -13.94
CA PHE A 247 -2.42 8.78 -13.62
C PHE A 247 -2.29 8.05 -12.27
N HIS A 248 -3.33 8.08 -11.43
CA HIS A 248 -3.37 7.34 -10.17
C HIS A 248 -4.17 6.03 -10.32
N TYR A 249 -5.37 6.06 -10.90
CA TYR A 249 -6.29 4.92 -10.92
C TYR A 249 -6.58 4.33 -12.31
N GLY A 250 -6.00 4.88 -13.37
CA GLY A 250 -6.31 4.51 -14.75
C GLY A 250 -7.76 4.82 -15.11
N SER A 251 -8.49 3.81 -15.58
CA SER A 251 -9.92 3.96 -15.88
C SER A 251 -10.80 4.08 -14.64
N GLY A 252 -10.36 3.55 -13.49
CA GLY A 252 -11.12 3.56 -12.24
C GLY A 252 -11.03 2.25 -11.48
N HIS A 253 -11.83 2.12 -10.42
CA HIS A 253 -11.96 0.90 -9.64
C HIS A 253 -12.73 -0.15 -10.43
N PHE A 254 -12.11 -1.32 -10.59
CA PHE A 254 -12.67 -2.41 -11.39
C PHE A 254 -14.06 -2.85 -10.87
N GLN A 255 -14.92 -3.27 -11.80
CA GLN A 255 -16.27 -3.74 -11.50
C GLN A 255 -16.48 -5.11 -12.17
N PRO A 256 -16.01 -6.21 -11.56
CA PRO A 256 -15.98 -7.52 -12.22
C PRO A 256 -17.34 -7.96 -12.77
N ALA A 257 -18.42 -7.74 -12.02
CA ALA A 257 -19.77 -8.09 -12.45
C ALA A 257 -20.22 -7.30 -13.70
N LYS A 258 -19.84 -6.02 -13.84
CA LYS A 258 -20.16 -5.21 -15.02
C LYS A 258 -19.28 -5.58 -16.22
N ALA A 259 -18.02 -5.92 -15.97
CA ALA A 259 -17.07 -6.32 -17.00
C ALA A 259 -17.45 -7.64 -17.71
N MET A 260 -18.37 -8.43 -17.15
CA MET A 260 -18.91 -9.62 -17.81
C MET A 260 -19.78 -9.30 -19.03
N ASP A 261 -20.40 -8.11 -19.09
CA ASP A 261 -21.19 -7.66 -20.23
C ASP A 261 -20.93 -6.16 -20.48
N PRO A 262 -19.79 -5.82 -21.10
CA PRO A 262 -19.37 -4.44 -21.30
C PRO A 262 -20.12 -3.74 -22.44
N GLY A 263 -20.96 -4.47 -23.20
CA GLY A 263 -21.58 -4.02 -24.44
C GLY A 263 -20.58 -3.91 -25.60
N LEU A 264 -19.57 -3.04 -25.47
CA LEU A 264 -18.53 -2.82 -26.48
C LEU A 264 -17.13 -3.01 -25.89
N VAL A 265 -16.20 -3.46 -26.73
CA VAL A 265 -14.78 -3.60 -26.41
C VAL A 265 -13.92 -2.93 -27.49
N TYR A 266 -12.80 -2.36 -27.06
CA TYR A 266 -11.71 -1.92 -27.92
C TYR A 266 -10.72 -3.07 -28.03
N ASP A 267 -10.83 -3.84 -29.11
CA ASP A 267 -9.99 -5.02 -29.33
C ASP A 267 -8.67 -4.64 -30.01
N SER A 268 -7.64 -5.47 -29.77
CA SER A 268 -6.37 -5.42 -30.47
C SER A 268 -5.74 -6.82 -30.49
N ASN A 269 -4.94 -7.06 -31.52
CA ASN A 269 -4.25 -8.33 -31.72
C ASN A 269 -2.73 -8.15 -31.74
N TYR A 270 -2.02 -9.27 -31.87
CA TYR A 270 -0.56 -9.30 -31.89
C TYR A 270 0.06 -8.42 -32.99
N THR A 271 -0.54 -8.40 -34.18
CA THR A 271 -0.10 -7.59 -35.31
C THR A 271 -0.22 -6.10 -35.02
N ASP A 272 -1.27 -5.65 -34.33
CA ASP A 272 -1.43 -4.24 -33.95
C ASP A 272 -0.28 -3.76 -33.05
N TYR A 273 0.16 -4.59 -32.11
CA TYR A 273 1.33 -4.28 -31.27
C TYR A 273 2.63 -4.26 -32.08
N LEU A 274 2.81 -5.14 -33.06
CA LEU A 274 3.99 -5.10 -33.93
C LEU A 274 3.99 -3.85 -34.81
N LEU A 275 2.83 -3.46 -35.34
CA LEU A 275 2.66 -2.19 -36.09
C LEU A 275 2.97 -0.99 -35.21
N PHE A 276 2.52 -0.98 -33.96
CA PHE A 276 2.91 0.03 -32.97
C PHE A 276 4.43 0.04 -32.75
N LEU A 277 5.06 -1.12 -32.53
CA LEU A 277 6.52 -1.19 -32.34
C LEU A 277 7.34 -0.83 -33.59
N CYS A 278 6.73 -0.89 -34.77
CA CYS A 278 7.36 -0.42 -36.00
C CYS A 278 7.58 1.09 -35.99
N THR A 279 6.73 1.89 -35.32
CA THR A 279 6.95 3.35 -35.19
C THR A 279 8.23 3.66 -34.37
N TYR A 280 8.67 2.71 -33.56
CA TYR A 280 9.90 2.76 -32.76
C TYR A 280 11.08 2.00 -33.39
N ASN A 281 10.91 1.41 -34.58
CA ASN A 281 11.89 0.51 -35.19
C ASN A 281 12.31 -0.69 -34.29
N THR A 282 11.42 -1.14 -33.40
CA THR A 282 11.70 -2.23 -32.44
C THR A 282 10.89 -3.49 -32.66
N ALA A 283 9.97 -3.53 -33.63
CA ALA A 283 9.14 -4.71 -33.91
C ALA A 283 9.97 -5.99 -34.12
N LYS A 284 11.13 -5.87 -34.79
CA LYS A 284 12.05 -6.99 -35.03
C LYS A 284 12.71 -7.56 -33.78
N ASN A 285 12.73 -6.82 -32.68
CA ASN A 285 13.21 -7.33 -31.39
C ASN A 285 12.21 -8.30 -30.75
N VAL A 286 10.92 -8.19 -31.13
CA VAL A 286 9.83 -9.04 -30.65
C VAL A 286 9.55 -10.16 -31.64
N ASP A 287 9.47 -9.85 -32.93
CA ASP A 287 9.31 -10.81 -34.02
C ASP A 287 10.27 -10.49 -35.17
N PRO A 288 11.40 -11.22 -35.30
CA PRO A 288 12.38 -11.00 -36.34
C PRO A 288 11.85 -11.22 -37.78
N SER A 289 10.76 -11.98 -37.93
CA SER A 289 10.15 -12.30 -39.23
C SER A 289 9.17 -11.21 -39.70
N PHE A 290 8.71 -10.36 -38.78
CA PHE A 290 7.75 -9.30 -39.10
C PHE A 290 8.40 -8.19 -39.93
N THR A 291 7.70 -7.78 -41.00
CA THR A 291 8.13 -6.70 -41.89
C THR A 291 7.23 -5.48 -41.70
N CYS A 292 7.81 -4.41 -41.16
CA CYS A 292 7.11 -3.14 -40.98
C CYS A 292 6.69 -2.53 -42.34
N PRO A 293 5.46 -2.00 -42.48
CA PRO A 293 5.05 -1.23 -43.63
C PRO A 293 5.97 -0.03 -43.88
N LYS A 294 6.16 0.35 -45.15
CA LYS A 294 6.99 1.51 -45.54
C LYS A 294 6.30 2.86 -45.30
N GLU A 295 4.98 2.88 -45.30
CA GLU A 295 4.17 4.05 -45.01
C GLU A 295 3.20 3.70 -43.88
N PHE A 296 3.20 4.52 -42.82
CA PHE A 296 2.15 4.48 -41.82
C PHE A 296 1.05 5.42 -42.29
N SER A 297 -0.12 4.90 -42.68
CA SER A 297 -1.29 5.76 -42.78
C SER A 297 -1.59 6.26 -41.37
N SER A 298 -1.49 7.56 -41.13
CA SER A 298 -2.03 8.17 -39.92
C SER A 298 -3.51 7.80 -39.84
N ALA A 299 -3.88 7.00 -38.84
CA ALA A 299 -5.29 6.70 -38.56
C ALA A 299 -5.97 7.99 -38.09
N GLU A 300 -7.06 8.35 -38.77
CA GLU A 300 -8.04 9.35 -38.33
C GLU A 300 -8.84 8.85 -37.11
#